data_AF-A0A6T5WCW9-F1
#
_entry.id   AF-A0A6T5WCW9-F1
#
_cell.length_a   1.000
_cell.length_b   1.000
_cell.length_c   1.000
_cell.angle_alpha   90.00
_cell.angle_beta   90.00
_cell.angle_gamma   90.00
#
_symmetry.space_group_name_H-M   'P 1'
#
loop_
_entity.id
_entity.type
_entity.pdbx_description
1 polymer ?
#
loop_
_entity_poly.entity_id
_entity_poly.type
_entity_poly.pdbx_seq_one_letter_code
_entity_poly.pdbx_strand_id
1 'polypeptide(L)'
;RVSRRGASEKDSARALEMSPDIPIAPEFFTRRVKSGEPSSVARKLMAQAVLWFASLVSFASMADSINTLNSCNGACWYCLVVGVGSFGYTIFLLVMNYVSEGSRDKSWFSPRFEMQLMLVLVVWWIPGVGYISSAGTIQSGVGIVFSWIALLAGVYGTYQAYNSWQEFESMRLAGSNRALRVAGDLDEELAQAVYDSAPSESDPEFEAR
;
A
#
# COMPACT_ATOMS: atom_id res chain seq x y z
N ARG A 1 -7.83 57.73 -24.52
CA ARG A 1 -6.62 57.42 -23.71
C ARG A 1 -7.03 57.50 -22.25
N VAL A 2 -7.49 56.40 -21.67
CA VAL A 2 -7.89 56.33 -20.26
C VAL A 2 -6.92 55.40 -19.55
N SER A 3 -6.24 55.96 -18.55
CA SER A 3 -5.24 55.30 -17.73
C SER A 3 -5.96 54.46 -16.66
N ARG A 4 -5.91 53.13 -16.78
CA ARG A 4 -6.20 52.18 -15.69
C ARG A 4 -4.97 51.31 -15.47
N ARG A 5 -4.09 51.76 -14.58
CA ARG A 5 -3.05 50.95 -13.93
C ARG A 5 -3.06 51.35 -12.47
N GLY A 6 -3.35 50.43 -11.55
CA GLY A 6 -3.15 50.74 -10.13
C GLY A 6 -3.94 49.95 -9.08
N ALA A 7 -4.57 48.82 -9.42
CA ALA A 7 -5.25 48.01 -8.40
C ALA A 7 -5.22 46.52 -8.78
N SER A 8 -4.10 45.83 -8.55
CA SER A 8 -4.06 44.37 -8.32
C SER A 8 -2.62 43.95 -8.01
N GLU A 9 -2.13 44.26 -6.81
CA GLU A 9 -0.84 43.72 -6.34
C GLU A 9 -0.88 43.42 -4.83
N LYS A 10 -1.72 44.12 -4.07
CA LYS A 10 -1.92 43.85 -2.64
C LYS A 10 -2.82 42.65 -2.32
N ASP A 11 -3.71 42.24 -3.23
CA ASP A 11 -4.63 41.13 -2.96
C ASP A 11 -3.99 39.75 -3.23
N SER A 12 -3.01 39.65 -4.14
CA SER A 12 -2.24 38.41 -4.33
C SER A 12 -1.32 38.06 -3.15
N ALA A 13 -0.94 39.04 -2.32
CA ALA A 13 -0.08 38.79 -1.16
C ALA A 13 -0.84 38.16 0.03
N ARG A 14 -2.18 38.29 0.10
CA ARG A 14 -2.99 37.73 1.19
C ARG A 14 -3.48 36.30 0.96
N ALA A 15 -3.49 35.83 -0.29
CA ALA A 15 -3.95 34.47 -0.60
C ALA A 15 -2.91 33.38 -0.27
N LEU A 16 -1.66 33.73 0.05
CA LEU A 16 -0.58 32.78 0.36
C LEU A 16 -0.42 32.42 1.84
N GLU A 17 -1.07 33.13 2.76
CA GLU A 17 -0.90 32.90 4.22
C GLU A 17 -1.90 31.89 4.82
N MET A 18 -2.82 31.35 4.02
CA MET A 18 -3.79 30.35 4.50
C MET A 18 -3.60 29.02 3.78
N SER A 19 -2.35 28.57 3.64
CA SER A 19 -2.09 27.16 3.34
C SER A 19 -2.40 26.38 4.63
N PRO A 20 -3.46 25.56 4.68
CA PRO A 20 -3.74 24.74 5.85
C PRO A 20 -2.49 23.92 6.15
N ASP A 21 -2.04 23.92 7.41
CA ASP A 21 -0.94 23.11 7.90
C ASP A 21 -1.24 21.64 7.56
N ILE A 22 -0.78 21.19 6.40
CA ILE A 22 -0.82 19.78 6.03
C ILE A 22 0.05 19.11 7.08
N PRO A 23 -0.48 18.20 7.90
CA PRO A 23 0.30 17.53 8.90
C PRO A 23 1.46 16.84 8.18
N ILE A 24 2.66 17.39 8.35
CA ILE A 24 3.89 16.83 7.82
C ILE A 24 4.02 15.49 8.54
N ALA A 25 3.74 14.40 7.81
CA ALA A 25 3.94 13.06 8.34
C ALA A 25 5.38 13.01 8.91
N PRO A 26 5.58 12.47 10.13
CA PRO A 26 6.87 12.50 10.78
C PRO A 26 7.94 11.94 9.83
N GLU A 27 9.01 12.74 9.60
CA GLU A 27 10.10 12.43 8.65
C GLU A 27 10.76 11.06 8.87
N PHE A 28 10.53 10.43 10.03
CA PHE A 28 10.96 9.09 10.36
C PHE A 28 10.50 7.99 9.38
N PHE A 29 9.49 8.25 8.53
CA PHE A 29 9.00 7.25 7.56
C PHE A 29 9.26 7.57 6.08
N THR A 30 9.77 8.76 5.75
CA THR A 30 10.13 9.08 4.36
C THR A 30 11.52 8.53 4.02
N ARG A 31 11.56 7.31 3.51
CA ARG A 31 12.80 6.69 3.03
C ARG A 31 13.30 7.41 1.78
N ARG A 32 14.42 8.14 1.87
CA ARG A 32 15.13 8.61 0.67
C ARG A 32 15.61 7.39 -0.12
N VAL A 33 15.06 7.21 -1.33
CA VAL A 33 15.49 6.14 -2.25
C VAL A 33 16.89 6.48 -2.74
N LYS A 34 17.90 5.70 -2.31
CA LYS A 34 19.25 5.78 -2.90
C LYS A 34 19.22 5.15 -4.28
N SER A 35 19.93 5.74 -5.24
CA SER A 35 20.11 5.15 -6.56
C SER A 35 20.68 3.73 -6.42
N GLY A 36 20.03 2.76 -7.08
CA GLY A 36 20.42 1.35 -7.04
C GLY A 36 19.67 0.49 -6.02
N GLU A 37 18.81 1.04 -5.16
CA GLU A 37 17.93 0.18 -4.35
C GLU A 37 16.81 -0.44 -5.21
N PRO A 38 16.45 -1.73 -5.00
CA PRO A 38 15.31 -2.34 -5.68
C PRO A 38 14.01 -1.59 -5.37
N SER A 39 13.04 -1.62 -6.28
CA SER A 39 11.73 -0.99 -6.05
C SER A 39 11.02 -1.56 -4.81
N SER A 40 10.14 -0.78 -4.17
CA SER A 40 9.35 -1.24 -3.00
C SER A 40 8.57 -2.51 -3.33
N VAL A 41 8.00 -2.56 -4.54
CA VAL A 41 7.34 -3.72 -5.14
C VAL A 41 8.26 -4.94 -5.21
N ALA A 42 9.48 -4.79 -5.74
CA ALA A 42 10.42 -5.91 -5.86
C ALA A 42 10.81 -6.48 -4.50
N ARG A 43 11.03 -5.63 -3.49
CA ARG A 43 11.36 -6.07 -2.12
C ARG A 43 10.22 -6.87 -1.49
N LYS A 44 8.98 -6.42 -1.72
CA LYS A 44 7.76 -7.10 -1.27
C LYS A 44 7.63 -8.48 -1.92
N LEU A 45 7.81 -8.56 -3.24
CA LEU A 45 7.77 -9.82 -3.98
C LEU A 45 8.89 -10.78 -3.56
N MET A 46 10.10 -10.27 -3.32
CA MET A 46 11.20 -11.08 -2.78
C MET A 46 10.85 -11.68 -1.42
N ALA A 47 10.26 -10.89 -0.52
CA ALA A 47 9.82 -11.38 0.78
C ALA A 47 8.75 -12.49 0.65
N GLN A 48 7.77 -12.29 -0.25
CA GLN A 48 6.74 -13.30 -0.54
C GLN A 48 7.32 -14.56 -1.17
N ALA A 49 8.32 -14.45 -2.05
CA ALA A 49 9.00 -15.58 -2.65
C ALA A 49 9.81 -16.38 -1.61
N VAL A 50 10.52 -15.71 -0.70
CA VAL A 50 11.23 -16.37 0.41
C VAL A 50 10.22 -17.08 1.33
N LEU A 51 9.11 -16.43 1.65
CA LEU A 51 8.04 -16.99 2.48
C LEU A 51 7.41 -18.23 1.83
N TRP A 52 7.13 -18.16 0.53
CA TRP A 52 6.63 -19.28 -0.28
C TRP A 52 7.60 -20.46 -0.27
N PHE A 53 8.88 -20.20 -0.55
CA PHE A 53 9.92 -21.23 -0.55
C PHE A 53 10.11 -21.87 0.82
N ALA A 54 10.15 -21.06 1.89
CA ALA A 54 10.27 -21.55 3.25
C ALA A 54 9.07 -22.40 3.68
N SER A 55 7.85 -22.00 3.27
CA SER A 55 6.64 -22.79 3.49
C SER A 55 6.69 -24.14 2.77
N LEU A 56 7.18 -24.16 1.52
CA LEU A 56 7.36 -25.39 0.74
C LEU A 56 8.35 -26.36 1.41
N VAL A 57 9.50 -25.87 1.87
CA VAL A 57 10.50 -26.69 2.57
C VAL A 57 9.95 -27.22 3.90
N SER A 58 9.23 -26.38 4.65
CA SER A 58 8.61 -26.78 5.92
C SER A 58 7.53 -27.85 5.71
N PHE A 59 6.71 -27.72 4.66
CA PHE A 59 5.72 -28.74 4.27
C PHE A 59 6.39 -30.04 3.84
N ALA A 60 7.37 -29.97 2.93
CA ALA A 60 8.06 -31.15 2.42
C ALA A 60 8.77 -31.94 3.55
N SER A 61 9.44 -31.22 4.46
CA SER A 61 10.08 -31.84 5.62
C SER A 61 9.10 -32.52 6.57
N MET A 62 7.90 -31.95 6.79
CA MET A 62 6.87 -32.60 7.61
C MET A 62 6.28 -33.83 6.90
N ALA A 63 6.04 -33.74 5.59
CA ALA A 63 5.54 -34.87 4.79
C ALA A 63 6.50 -36.07 4.82
N ASP A 64 7.82 -35.81 4.76
CA ASP A 64 8.86 -36.83 4.85
C ASP A 64 8.90 -37.49 6.25
N SER A 65 8.81 -36.69 7.32
CA SER A 65 8.72 -37.20 8.70
C SER A 65 7.51 -38.11 8.90
N ILE A 66 6.36 -37.75 8.33
CA ILE A 66 5.12 -38.56 8.41
C ILE A 66 5.29 -39.90 7.71
N ASN A 67 5.84 -39.88 6.50
CA ASN A 67 6.07 -41.08 5.71
C ASN A 67 7.03 -42.05 6.41
N THR A 68 8.02 -41.52 7.13
CA THR A 68 8.99 -42.34 7.87
C THR A 68 8.41 -42.98 9.13
N LEU A 69 7.56 -42.26 9.87
CA LEU A 69 7.04 -42.71 11.16
C LEU A 69 5.77 -43.58 11.05
N ASN A 70 5.13 -43.66 9.89
CA ASN A 70 3.91 -44.44 9.61
C ASN A 70 2.74 -44.21 10.60
N SER A 71 2.82 -43.15 11.41
CA SER A 71 1.81 -42.75 12.38
C SER A 71 1.92 -41.25 12.60
N CYS A 72 0.77 -40.56 12.64
CA CYS A 72 0.70 -39.11 12.80
C CYS A 72 -0.41 -38.80 13.79
N ASN A 73 -0.05 -38.19 14.92
CA ASN A 73 -1.02 -37.67 15.89
C ASN A 73 -1.62 -36.34 15.38
N GLY A 74 -2.61 -35.79 16.08
CA GLY A 74 -3.22 -34.50 15.69
C GLY A 74 -2.24 -33.33 15.63
N ALA A 75 -1.13 -33.44 16.37
CA ALA A 75 -0.10 -32.43 16.46
C ALA A 75 0.81 -32.40 15.20
N CYS A 76 1.13 -33.58 14.68
CA CYS A 76 1.76 -33.78 13.39
C CYS A 76 0.89 -33.24 12.24
N TRP A 77 -0.41 -33.52 12.26
CA TRP A 77 -1.37 -32.97 11.29
C TRP A 77 -1.42 -31.44 11.34
N TYR A 78 -1.37 -30.85 12.53
CA TYR A 78 -1.32 -29.40 12.69
C TYR A 78 -0.12 -28.78 11.95
N CYS A 79 1.09 -29.32 12.12
CA CYS A 79 2.27 -28.84 11.39
C CYS A 79 2.13 -28.97 9.88
N LEU A 80 1.60 -30.10 9.39
CA LEU A 80 1.38 -30.30 7.97
C LEU A 80 0.38 -29.27 7.42
N VAL A 81 -0.71 -29.02 8.15
CA VAL A 81 -1.72 -28.01 7.80
C VAL A 81 -1.12 -26.59 7.80
N VAL A 82 -0.28 -26.26 8.78
CA VAL A 82 0.42 -24.96 8.83
C VAL A 82 1.31 -24.77 7.60
N GLY A 83 2.08 -25.79 7.22
CA GLY A 83 2.94 -25.75 6.04
C GLY A 83 2.17 -25.64 4.72
N VAL A 84 1.25 -26.58 4.46
CA VAL A 84 0.49 -26.63 3.20
C VAL A 84 -0.47 -25.43 3.07
N GLY A 85 -1.09 -25.01 4.17
CA GLY A 85 -1.98 -23.84 4.22
C GLY A 85 -1.21 -22.56 3.88
N SER A 86 -0.02 -22.39 4.47
CA SER A 86 0.83 -21.23 4.17
C SER A 86 1.36 -21.25 2.73
N PHE A 87 1.72 -22.43 2.21
CA PHE A 87 2.13 -22.59 0.82
C PHE A 87 1.00 -22.21 -0.16
N GLY A 88 -0.22 -22.73 0.04
CA GLY A 88 -1.37 -22.37 -0.80
C GLY A 88 -1.72 -20.89 -0.69
N TYR A 89 -1.70 -20.34 0.53
CA TYR A 89 -2.00 -18.93 0.78
C TYR A 89 -0.98 -17.98 0.13
N THR A 90 0.31 -18.33 0.18
CA THR A 90 1.37 -17.53 -0.46
C THR A 90 1.30 -17.59 -1.98
N ILE A 91 0.95 -18.74 -2.57
CA ILE A 91 0.66 -18.82 -4.02
C ILE A 91 -0.50 -17.87 -4.38
N PHE A 92 -1.58 -17.90 -3.61
CA PHE A 92 -2.71 -17.01 -3.82
C PHE A 92 -2.27 -15.54 -3.78
N LEU A 93 -1.48 -15.13 -2.79
CA LEU A 93 -0.93 -13.76 -2.71
C LEU A 93 -0.05 -13.40 -3.91
N LEU A 94 0.84 -14.29 -4.33
CA LEU A 94 1.73 -14.07 -5.49
C LEU A 94 0.91 -13.90 -6.78
N VAL A 95 -0.11 -14.74 -6.99
CA VAL A 95 -0.99 -14.65 -8.16
C VAL A 95 -1.78 -13.34 -8.14
N MET A 96 -2.35 -12.96 -6.99
CA MET A 96 -3.10 -11.71 -6.87
C MET A 96 -2.22 -10.49 -7.11
N ASN A 97 -0.98 -10.50 -6.62
CA ASN A 97 0.01 -9.46 -6.92
C ASN A 97 0.35 -9.41 -8.40
N TYR A 98 0.60 -10.55 -9.03
CA TYR A 98 0.90 -10.64 -10.46
C TYR A 98 -0.26 -10.08 -11.31
N VAL A 99 -1.50 -10.47 -11.01
CA VAL A 99 -2.69 -9.96 -11.70
C VAL A 99 -2.86 -8.45 -11.45
N SER A 100 -2.68 -7.99 -10.22
CA SER A 100 -2.81 -6.58 -9.86
C SER A 100 -1.81 -5.69 -10.60
N GLU A 101 -0.57 -6.15 -10.78
CA GLU A 101 0.44 -5.41 -11.55
C GLU A 101 0.16 -5.43 -13.06
N GLY A 102 -0.41 -6.52 -13.57
CA GLY A 102 -0.83 -6.62 -14.97
C GLY A 102 -2.00 -5.67 -15.31
N SER A 103 -2.93 -5.44 -14.38
CA SER A 103 -4.09 -4.58 -14.59
C SER A 103 -3.88 -3.18 -14.00
N ARG A 104 -3.07 -2.35 -14.68
CA ARG A 104 -2.70 -0.99 -14.23
C ARG A 104 -3.87 -0.08 -13.84
N ASP A 105 -5.04 -0.21 -14.46
CA ASP A 105 -6.14 0.75 -14.29
C ASP A 105 -7.39 0.21 -13.56
N LYS A 106 -7.47 -1.11 -13.28
CA LYS A 106 -8.69 -1.74 -12.73
C LYS A 106 -8.42 -2.88 -11.73
N SER A 107 -7.31 -2.83 -10.99
CA SER A 107 -7.10 -3.84 -9.95
C SER A 107 -8.12 -3.67 -8.82
N TRP A 108 -8.95 -4.68 -8.62
CA TRP A 108 -9.77 -4.85 -7.41
C TRP A 108 -8.95 -5.11 -6.14
N PHE A 109 -7.66 -5.46 -6.29
CA PHE A 109 -6.80 -5.86 -5.20
C PHE A 109 -6.08 -4.64 -4.64
N SER A 110 -6.66 -4.05 -3.58
CA SER A 110 -6.09 -2.87 -2.92
C SER A 110 -4.81 -3.22 -2.16
N PRO A 111 -3.76 -2.38 -2.20
CA PRO A 111 -2.55 -2.55 -1.36
C PRO A 111 -2.85 -2.68 0.14
N ARG A 112 -3.93 -2.04 0.62
CA ARG A 112 -4.40 -2.16 2.00
C ARG A 112 -4.84 -3.58 2.33
N PHE A 113 -5.56 -4.22 1.41
CA PHE A 113 -6.04 -5.58 1.59
C PHE A 113 -4.88 -6.58 1.57
N GLU A 114 -3.91 -6.39 0.68
CA GLU A 114 -2.69 -7.20 0.65
C GLU A 114 -1.93 -7.15 1.99
N MET A 115 -1.74 -5.96 2.56
CA MET A 115 -1.09 -5.79 3.85
C MET A 115 -1.82 -6.57 4.97
N GLN A 116 -3.16 -6.54 4.98
CA GLN A 116 -3.95 -7.28 5.95
C GLN A 116 -3.78 -8.80 5.79
N LEU A 117 -3.76 -9.31 4.55
CA LEU A 117 -3.54 -10.73 4.28
C LEU A 117 -2.13 -11.18 4.72
N MET A 118 -1.10 -10.37 4.46
CA MET A 118 0.26 -10.62 4.95
C MET A 118 0.33 -10.66 6.48
N LEU A 119 -0.37 -9.74 7.16
CA LEU A 119 -0.45 -9.72 8.62
C LEU A 119 -1.13 -10.97 9.18
N VAL A 120 -2.23 -11.42 8.55
CA VAL A 120 -2.92 -12.67 8.92
C VAL A 120 -1.95 -13.86 8.81
N LEU A 121 -1.14 -13.91 7.75
CA LEU A 121 -0.16 -14.96 7.56
C LEU A 121 0.95 -14.92 8.63
N VAL A 122 1.39 -13.74 9.06
CA VAL A 122 2.33 -13.61 10.19
C VAL A 122 1.72 -14.14 11.47
N VAL A 123 0.49 -13.71 11.79
CA VAL A 123 -0.23 -14.17 12.99
C VAL A 123 -0.47 -15.68 12.95
N TRP A 124 -0.70 -16.25 11.77
CA TRP A 124 -0.80 -17.70 11.54
C TRP A 124 0.51 -18.44 11.83
N TRP A 125 1.65 -17.87 11.43
CA TRP A 125 2.96 -18.50 11.64
C TRP A 125 3.45 -18.43 13.10
N ILE A 126 3.04 -17.45 13.91
CA ILE A 126 3.48 -17.32 15.31
C ILE A 126 3.23 -18.63 16.12
N PRO A 127 1.99 -19.15 16.24
CA PRO A 127 1.76 -20.41 16.94
C PRO A 127 2.37 -21.60 16.21
N GLY A 128 2.43 -21.56 14.86
CA GLY A 128 3.08 -22.59 14.05
C GLY A 128 4.55 -22.78 14.39
N VAL A 129 5.34 -21.70 14.40
CA VAL A 129 6.76 -21.73 14.79
C VAL A 129 6.93 -22.12 16.25
N GLY A 130 6.08 -21.61 17.14
CA GLY A 130 6.11 -21.96 18.56
C GLY A 130 5.94 -23.47 18.78
N TYR A 131 4.99 -24.08 18.06
CA TYR A 131 4.75 -25.51 18.13
C TYR A 131 5.87 -26.33 17.45
N ILE A 132 6.28 -25.94 16.24
CA ILE A 132 7.36 -26.60 15.49
C ILE A 132 8.68 -26.57 16.26
N SER A 133 8.93 -25.54 17.07
CA SER A 133 10.14 -25.40 17.89
C SER A 133 10.06 -26.14 19.24
N SER A 134 8.94 -26.79 19.56
CA SER A 134 8.78 -27.52 20.82
C SER A 134 9.62 -28.80 20.84
N ALA A 135 10.07 -29.21 22.04
CA ALA A 135 10.94 -30.37 22.22
C ALA A 135 10.33 -31.72 21.78
N GLY A 136 9.01 -31.78 21.59
CA GLY A 136 8.27 -32.98 21.15
C GLY A 136 7.93 -33.02 19.66
N THR A 137 8.46 -32.09 18.87
CA THR A 137 8.19 -32.02 17.43
C THR A 137 8.85 -33.17 16.67
N ILE A 138 8.15 -33.71 15.68
CA ILE A 138 8.71 -34.68 14.72
C ILE A 138 9.35 -34.00 13.50
N GLN A 139 9.33 -32.67 13.46
CA GLN A 139 9.90 -31.88 12.36
C GLN A 139 11.43 -32.01 12.36
N SER A 140 12.02 -32.19 11.18
CA SER A 140 13.48 -32.17 11.04
C SER A 140 14.05 -30.79 11.39
N GLY A 141 15.33 -30.74 11.78
CA GLY A 141 16.02 -29.46 12.09
C GLY A 141 15.96 -28.46 10.93
N VAL A 142 16.00 -28.94 9.69
CA VAL A 142 15.80 -28.10 8.49
C VAL A 142 14.41 -27.47 8.50
N GLY A 143 13.36 -28.26 8.75
CA GLY A 143 11.99 -27.75 8.84
C GLY A 143 11.80 -26.71 9.96
N ILE A 144 12.51 -26.85 11.08
CA ILE A 144 12.51 -25.86 12.17
C ILE A 144 13.15 -24.55 11.70
N VAL A 145 14.35 -24.59 11.12
CA VAL A 145 15.03 -23.37 10.64
C VAL A 145 14.20 -22.64 9.59
N PHE A 146 13.63 -23.38 8.63
CA PHE A 146 12.79 -22.77 7.59
C PHE A 146 11.45 -22.23 8.13
N SER A 147 10.90 -22.78 9.22
CA SER A 147 9.73 -22.18 9.87
C SER A 147 10.03 -20.79 10.45
N TRP A 148 11.22 -20.60 11.02
CA TRP A 148 11.68 -19.28 11.49
C TRP A 148 11.93 -18.31 10.34
N ILE A 149 12.55 -18.78 9.26
CA ILE A 149 12.75 -17.98 8.03
C ILE A 149 11.40 -17.53 7.48
N ALA A 150 10.39 -18.42 7.45
CA ALA A 150 9.04 -18.08 7.03
C ALA A 150 8.46 -16.96 7.92
N LEU A 151 8.50 -17.09 9.25
CA LEU A 151 7.99 -16.05 10.14
C LEU A 151 8.69 -14.68 9.92
N LEU A 152 10.03 -14.67 9.86
CA LEU A 152 10.81 -13.44 9.66
C LEU A 152 10.54 -12.81 8.29
N ALA A 153 10.46 -13.62 7.23
CA ALA A 153 10.11 -13.15 5.89
C ALA A 153 8.68 -12.61 5.85
N GLY A 154 7.74 -13.22 6.58
CA GLY A 154 6.38 -12.72 6.73
C GLY A 154 6.33 -11.36 7.41
N VAL A 155 7.05 -11.17 8.52
CA VAL A 155 7.12 -9.86 9.23
C VAL A 155 7.74 -8.80 8.32
N TYR A 156 8.87 -9.11 7.68
CA TYR A 156 9.53 -8.20 6.75
C TYR A 156 8.63 -7.85 5.56
N GLY A 157 7.97 -8.84 4.95
CA GLY A 157 7.04 -8.65 3.85
C GLY A 157 5.82 -7.81 4.25
N THR A 158 5.29 -8.00 5.46
CA THR A 158 4.20 -7.18 6.01
C THR A 158 4.63 -5.73 6.16
N TYR A 159 5.84 -5.48 6.67
CA TYR A 159 6.40 -4.13 6.76
C TYR A 159 6.57 -3.46 5.39
N GLN A 160 7.04 -4.19 4.37
CA GLN A 160 7.14 -3.66 3.01
C GLN A 160 5.75 -3.39 2.39
N ALA A 161 4.78 -4.28 2.62
CA ALA A 161 3.40 -4.08 2.18
C ALA A 161 2.79 -2.83 2.83
N TYR A 162 3.02 -2.61 4.13
CA TYR A 162 2.60 -1.40 4.83
C TYR A 162 3.20 -0.13 4.21
N ASN A 163 4.50 -0.11 3.93
CA ASN A 163 5.16 1.03 3.29
C ASN A 163 4.57 1.30 1.90
N SER A 164 4.31 0.24 1.11
CA SER A 164 3.69 0.40 -0.22
C SER A 164 2.27 0.95 -0.15
N TRP A 165 1.50 0.59 0.89
CA TRP A 165 0.18 1.15 1.13
C TRP A 165 0.26 2.63 1.51
N GLN A 166 1.19 3.02 2.39
CA GLN A 166 1.40 4.42 2.77
C GLN A 166 1.81 5.29 1.56
N GLU A 167 2.71 4.78 0.71
CA GLU A 167 3.08 5.44 -0.56
C GLU A 167 1.85 5.65 -1.46
N PHE A 168 1.04 4.61 -1.63
CA PHE A 168 -0.20 4.68 -2.43
C PHE A 168 -1.19 5.71 -1.87
N GLU A 169 -1.42 5.72 -0.56
CA GLU A 169 -2.35 6.64 0.08
C GLU A 169 -1.88 8.10 -0.04
N SER A 170 -0.57 8.35 0.12
CA SER A 170 0.00 9.68 -0.05
C SER A 170 -0.16 10.23 -1.47
N MET A 171 0.04 9.38 -2.49
CA MET A 171 -0.20 9.75 -3.89
C MET A 171 -1.68 10.01 -4.18
N ARG A 172 -2.58 9.21 -3.59
CA ARG A 172 -4.02 9.38 -3.74
C ARG A 172 -4.48 10.73 -3.17
N LEU A 173 -4.01 11.10 -1.99
CA LEU A 173 -4.30 12.38 -1.35
C LEU A 173 -3.73 13.56 -2.14
N ALA A 174 -2.49 13.45 -2.61
CA ALA A 174 -1.86 14.48 -3.44
C ALA A 174 -2.62 14.67 -4.77
N GLY A 175 -3.05 13.58 -5.40
CA GLY A 175 -3.87 13.61 -6.62
C GLY A 175 -5.24 14.27 -6.39
N SER A 176 -5.92 13.93 -5.29
CA SER A 176 -7.19 14.54 -4.90
C SER A 176 -7.05 16.04 -4.67
N ASN A 177 -6.00 16.48 -3.98
CA ASN A 177 -5.74 17.90 -3.75
C ASN A 177 -5.45 18.66 -5.05
N ARG A 178 -4.75 18.03 -6.00
CA ARG A 178 -4.51 18.62 -7.32
C ARG A 178 -5.82 18.74 -8.10
N ALA A 179 -6.67 17.72 -8.07
CA ALA A 179 -7.97 17.76 -8.74
C ALA A 179 -8.89 18.84 -8.17
N LEU A 180 -8.90 19.00 -6.84
CA LEU A 180 -9.66 20.07 -6.17
C LEU A 180 -9.15 21.47 -6.53
N ARG A 181 -7.83 21.67 -6.65
CA ARG A 181 -7.27 22.95 -7.11
C ARG A 181 -7.69 23.28 -8.53
N VAL A 182 -7.58 22.32 -9.44
CA VAL A 182 -8.00 22.51 -10.85
C VAL A 182 -9.50 22.81 -10.95
N ALA A 183 -10.33 22.16 -10.12
CA ALA A 183 -11.77 22.46 -10.07
C ALA A 183 -12.05 23.88 -9.56
N GLY A 184 -11.34 24.33 -8.51
CA GLY A 184 -11.45 25.70 -8.00
C GLY A 184 -11.04 26.75 -9.02
N ASP A 185 -9.94 26.53 -9.74
CA ASP A 185 -9.47 27.43 -10.80
C ASP A 185 -10.51 27.57 -11.93
N LEU A 186 -11.17 26.47 -12.31
CA LEU A 186 -12.24 26.45 -13.32
C LEU A 186 -13.50 27.20 -12.86
N ASP A 187 -13.89 27.05 -11.58
CA ASP A 187 -15.05 27.75 -11.02
C ASP A 187 -14.79 29.27 -10.98
N GLU A 188 -13.57 29.70 -10.69
CA GLU A 188 -13.16 31.11 -10.72
C GLU A 188 -13.15 31.68 -12.15
N GLU A 189 -12.62 30.94 -13.12
CA GLU A 189 -12.63 31.33 -14.54
C GLU A 189 -14.08 31.46 -15.06
N LEU A 190 -14.96 30.52 -14.67
CA LEU A 190 -16.37 30.57 -15.02
C LEU A 190 -17.08 31.77 -14.37
N ALA A 191 -16.81 32.05 -13.10
CA ALA A 191 -17.39 33.19 -12.40
C ALA A 191 -16.99 34.53 -13.04
N GLN A 192 -15.73 34.64 -13.46
CA GLN A 192 -15.22 35.84 -14.14
C GLN A 192 -15.86 36.02 -15.52
N ALA A 193 -16.01 34.94 -16.31
CA ALA A 193 -16.69 34.99 -17.60
C ALA A 193 -18.15 35.44 -17.48
N VAL A 194 -18.87 35.01 -16.43
CA VAL A 194 -20.25 35.46 -16.16
C VAL A 194 -20.28 36.96 -15.83
N TYR A 195 -19.38 37.44 -14.98
CA TYR A 195 -19.28 38.85 -14.61
C TYR A 195 -18.99 39.75 -15.83
N ASP A 196 -18.07 39.35 -16.70
CA ASP A 196 -17.72 40.09 -17.91
C ASP A 196 -18.83 40.10 -18.96
N SER A 197 -19.73 39.12 -18.93
CA SER A 197 -20.90 39.04 -19.81
C SER A 197 -22.12 39.83 -19.32
N ALA A 198 -22.10 40.35 -18.07
CA ALA A 198 -23.18 41.15 -17.54
C ALA A 198 -23.26 42.49 -18.29
N PRO A 199 -24.42 42.88 -18.83
CA PRO A 199 -24.56 44.14 -19.55
C PRO A 199 -24.19 45.30 -18.61
N SER A 200 -23.24 46.13 -19.02
CA SER A 200 -22.87 47.32 -18.25
C SER A 200 -24.07 48.26 -18.23
N GLU A 201 -24.73 48.37 -17.08
CA GLU A 201 -25.95 49.17 -16.83
C GLU A 201 -25.69 50.69 -16.91
N SER A 202 -24.62 51.12 -17.58
CA SER A 202 -24.19 52.51 -17.67
C SER A 202 -24.47 53.15 -19.03
N ASP A 203 -25.39 52.64 -19.84
CA ASP A 203 -25.89 53.40 -20.99
C ASP A 203 -26.88 54.47 -20.49
N PRO A 204 -26.49 55.76 -20.48
CA PRO A 204 -27.32 56.84 -19.98
C PRO A 204 -28.43 57.23 -20.97
N GLU A 205 -28.69 56.42 -21.99
CA GLU A 205 -29.71 56.69 -23.02
C GLU A 205 -31.14 56.32 -22.59
N PHE A 206 -31.32 55.71 -21.41
CA PHE A 206 -32.65 55.29 -20.93
C PHE A 206 -33.35 56.29 -19.99
N GLU A 207 -32.72 57.41 -19.61
CA GLU A 207 -33.35 58.43 -18.74
C GLU A 207 -34.05 59.56 -19.52
N ALA A 208 -34.22 59.44 -20.84
CA ALA A 208 -34.87 60.45 -21.67
C ALA A 208 -36.00 59.87 -22.54
N ARG A 209 -36.97 59.16 -21.94
CA ARG A 209 -38.33 59.00 -22.50
C ARG A 209 -39.38 58.95 -21.41
#